data_AF-A0A9C7PJ97-F1
#
_entry.id   AF-A0A9C7PJ97-F1
#
_cell.length_a   1.000
_cell.length_b   1.000
_cell.length_c   1.000
_cell.angle_alpha   90.00
_cell.angle_beta   90.00
_cell.angle_gamma   90.00
#
_symmetry.space_group_name_H-M   'P 1'
#
loop_
_entity.id
_entity.type
_entity.pdbx_description
1 polymer ?
#
loop_
_entity_poly.entity_id
_entity_poly.type
_entity_poly.pdbx_seq_one_letter_code
_entity_poly.pdbx_strand_id
1 'polypeptide(L)'
;MVAGAGAVATIYAFFTHTEVVRKLWAPLEWLLVTPAHHRAHHGSNPEYVDRNYGNVFIIWDRLFGTFEPEVAPVRYGLLTNINTYNPLRIAFSEWVRLFKDPLQAVSFKQLGQLGLRPPRSQPVLSDVN
;
A
#
# COMPACT_ATOMS: atom_id res chain seq x y z
N MET A 1 -26.05 5.93 -1.82
CA MET A 1 -24.98 6.52 -2.65
C MET A 1 -23.59 6.01 -2.24
N VAL A 2 -23.17 6.17 -0.98
CA VAL A 2 -21.85 5.69 -0.50
C VAL A 2 -21.63 4.19 -0.72
N ALA A 3 -22.59 3.34 -0.36
CA ALA A 3 -22.49 1.89 -0.59
C ALA A 3 -22.37 1.51 -2.07
N GLY A 4 -23.05 2.24 -2.96
CA GLY A 4 -22.97 2.03 -4.40
C GLY A 4 -21.60 2.40 -4.98
N ALA A 5 -21.05 3.56 -4.57
CA ALA A 5 -19.70 3.97 -4.97
C ALA A 5 -18.64 2.98 -4.44
N GLY A 6 -18.80 2.51 -3.19
CA GLY A 6 -17.93 1.48 -2.62
C GLY A 6 -17.98 0.17 -3.40
N ALA A 7 -19.17 -0.31 -3.77
CA ALA A 7 -19.32 -1.52 -4.57
C ALA A 7 -18.62 -1.41 -5.94
N VAL A 8 -18.78 -0.26 -6.62
CA VAL A 8 -18.10 0.00 -7.90
C VAL A 8 -16.58 -0.02 -7.73
N ALA A 9 -16.06 0.63 -6.69
CA ALA A 9 -14.62 0.67 -6.42
C ALA A 9 -14.06 -0.73 -6.10
N THR A 10 -14.81 -1.57 -5.38
CA THR A 10 -14.41 -2.95 -5.08
C THR A 10 -14.42 -3.83 -6.34
N ILE A 11 -15.45 -3.72 -7.17
CA ILE A 11 -15.53 -4.44 -8.45
C ILE A 11 -14.37 -4.01 -9.35
N TYR A 12 -14.06 -2.72 -9.40
CA TYR A 12 -12.92 -2.22 -10.14
C TYR A 12 -11.60 -2.83 -9.66
N ALA A 13 -11.36 -2.81 -8.34
CA ALA A 13 -10.16 -3.38 -7.71
C ALA A 13 -9.99 -4.87 -8.02
N PHE A 14 -11.07 -5.63 -8.17
CA PHE A 14 -10.96 -7.04 -8.55
C PHE A 14 -10.21 -7.23 -9.89
N PHE A 15 -10.50 -6.39 -10.89
CA PHE A 15 -9.88 -6.51 -12.23
C PHE A 15 -8.41 -6.07 -12.29
N THR A 16 -7.92 -5.33 -11.29
CA THR A 16 -6.49 -4.98 -11.21
C THR A 16 -5.64 -6.13 -10.67
N HIS A 17 -6.23 -7.15 -10.04
CA HIS A 17 -5.53 -8.32 -9.52
C HIS A 17 -5.24 -9.36 -10.61
N THR A 18 -4.40 -9.02 -11.57
CA THR A 18 -3.94 -9.95 -12.60
C THR A 18 -2.47 -9.74 -12.96
N GLU A 19 -1.77 -10.83 -13.25
CA GLU A 19 -0.42 -10.81 -13.80
C GLU A 19 -0.38 -10.94 -15.33
N VAL A 20 -1.50 -11.34 -15.94
CA VAL A 20 -1.60 -11.59 -17.38
C VAL A 20 -1.49 -10.27 -18.14
N VAL A 21 -2.19 -9.24 -17.67
CA VAL A 21 -2.13 -7.91 -18.28
C VAL A 21 -0.95 -7.14 -17.68
N ARG A 22 0.15 -7.09 -18.42
CA ARG A 22 1.38 -6.44 -17.93
C ARG A 22 1.29 -4.93 -17.89
N LYS A 23 0.69 -4.30 -18.90
CA LYS A 23 0.57 -2.84 -19.01
C LYS A 23 -0.62 -2.48 -19.90
N LEU A 24 -1.29 -1.40 -19.58
CA LEU A 24 -2.38 -0.80 -20.34
C LEU A 24 -1.88 0.37 -21.20
N TRP A 25 -2.80 0.89 -22.01
CA TRP A 25 -2.57 2.08 -22.82
C TRP A 25 -2.23 3.30 -21.93
N ALA A 26 -1.25 4.11 -22.35
CA ALA A 26 -0.59 5.10 -21.51
C ALA A 26 -1.53 6.12 -20.80
N PRO A 27 -2.61 6.63 -21.42
CA PRO A 27 -3.56 7.48 -20.72
C PRO A 27 -4.29 6.79 -19.56
N LEU A 28 -4.58 5.50 -19.68
CA LEU A 28 -5.16 4.72 -18.57
C LEU A 28 -4.14 4.54 -17.45
N GLU A 29 -2.87 4.29 -17.77
CA GLU A 29 -1.78 4.24 -16.79
C GLU A 29 -1.56 5.59 -16.08
N TRP A 30 -1.96 6.70 -16.70
CA TRP A 30 -1.81 8.01 -16.08
C TRP A 30 -2.96 8.35 -15.13
N LEU A 31 -4.19 7.92 -15.45
CA LEU A 31 -5.40 8.27 -14.73
C LEU A 31 -5.83 7.21 -13.69
N LEU A 32 -5.72 5.93 -14.05
CA LEU A 32 -6.29 4.81 -13.31
C LEU A 32 -5.23 3.94 -12.64
N VAL A 33 -5.64 3.23 -11.59
CA VAL A 33 -4.85 2.16 -10.98
C VAL A 33 -4.94 0.94 -11.91
N THR A 34 -3.84 0.59 -12.56
CA THR A 34 -3.80 -0.51 -13.52
C THR A 34 -3.29 -1.78 -12.83
N PRO A 35 -3.36 -2.94 -13.49
CA PRO A 35 -2.75 -4.15 -12.95
C PRO A 35 -1.26 -3.98 -12.60
N ALA A 36 -0.49 -3.19 -13.38
CA ALA A 36 0.90 -2.91 -13.08
C ALA A 36 1.09 -2.11 -11.78
N HIS A 37 0.31 -1.03 -11.60
CA HIS A 37 0.35 -0.24 -10.37
C HIS A 37 -0.03 -1.06 -9.15
N HIS A 38 -1.03 -1.93 -9.32
CA HIS A 38 -1.56 -2.76 -8.25
C HIS A 38 -0.63 -3.91 -7.86
N ARG A 39 0.08 -4.51 -8.82
CA ARG A 39 1.14 -5.47 -8.49
C ARG A 39 2.27 -4.78 -7.73
N ALA A 40 2.72 -3.62 -8.20
CA ALA A 40 3.71 -2.82 -7.47
C ALA A 40 3.21 -2.49 -6.05
N HIS A 41 1.94 -2.11 -5.85
CA HIS A 41 1.37 -1.89 -4.52
C HIS A 41 1.51 -3.09 -3.57
N HIS A 42 1.30 -4.31 -4.09
CA HIS A 42 1.47 -5.56 -3.31
C HIS A 42 2.93 -6.03 -3.19
N GLY A 43 3.87 -5.26 -3.73
CA GLY A 43 5.28 -5.58 -3.71
C GLY A 43 5.92 -5.37 -2.34
N SER A 44 6.60 -6.41 -1.86
CA SER A 44 7.50 -6.33 -0.70
C SER A 44 8.93 -5.91 -1.05
N ASN A 45 9.20 -5.66 -2.35
CA ASN A 45 10.49 -5.13 -2.78
C ASN A 45 10.72 -3.72 -2.22
N PRO A 46 11.96 -3.33 -1.90
CA PRO A 46 12.25 -2.00 -1.35
C PRO A 46 11.71 -0.82 -2.16
N GLU A 47 11.69 -0.92 -3.49
CA GLU A 47 11.16 0.11 -4.40
C GLU A 47 9.63 0.29 -4.30
N TYR A 48 8.92 -0.76 -3.89
CA TYR A 48 7.46 -0.86 -3.92
C TYR A 48 6.80 -0.67 -2.55
N VAL A 49 7.59 -0.74 -1.48
CA VAL A 49 7.13 -0.46 -0.12
C VAL A 49 6.57 0.96 -0.07
N ASP A 50 5.36 1.09 0.49
CA ASP A 50 4.72 2.38 0.73
C ASP A 50 4.44 3.18 -0.56
N ARG A 51 4.03 2.47 -1.62
CA ARG A 51 3.69 3.04 -2.94
C ARG A 51 2.28 2.67 -3.41
N ASN A 52 1.75 3.48 -4.32
CA ASN A 52 0.52 3.24 -5.08
C ASN A 52 -0.71 2.91 -4.21
N TYR A 53 -1.09 3.81 -3.31
CA TYR A 53 -2.20 3.63 -2.36
C TYR A 53 -3.60 3.77 -2.96
N GLY A 54 -3.73 4.39 -4.14
CA GLY A 54 -5.01 4.59 -4.80
C GLY A 54 -5.74 3.28 -5.11
N ASN A 55 -7.06 3.26 -4.97
CA ASN A 55 -7.90 2.10 -5.31
C ASN A 55 -8.45 2.14 -6.75
N VAL A 56 -8.78 3.33 -7.25
CA VAL A 56 -9.34 3.53 -8.61
C VAL A 56 -8.50 4.48 -9.45
N PHE A 57 -8.15 5.64 -8.88
CA PHE A 57 -7.38 6.67 -9.59
C PHE A 57 -5.96 6.74 -9.05
N ILE A 58 -4.98 6.58 -9.94
CA ILE A 58 -3.55 6.67 -9.59
C ILE A 58 -3.07 8.13 -9.49
N ILE A 59 -3.90 9.08 -9.94
CA ILE A 59 -3.58 10.51 -9.90
C ILE A 59 -3.26 10.98 -8.47
N TRP A 60 -3.90 10.40 -7.46
CA TRP A 60 -3.63 10.72 -6.07
C TRP A 60 -2.18 10.41 -5.69
N ASP A 61 -1.69 9.23 -6.07
CA ASP A 61 -0.29 8.86 -5.82
C ASP A 61 0.70 9.75 -6.57
N ARG A 62 0.34 10.22 -7.76
CA ARG A 62 1.15 11.18 -8.50
C ARG A 62 1.20 12.55 -7.81
N LEU A 63 0.06 13.02 -7.30
CA LEU A 63 -0.05 14.31 -6.61
C LEU A 63 0.67 14.31 -5.26
N PHE A 64 0.62 13.19 -4.53
CA PHE A 64 1.23 13.06 -3.20
C PHE A 64 2.63 12.40 -3.21
N GLY A 65 3.16 12.06 -4.38
CA GLY A 65 4.53 11.57 -4.55
C GLY A 65 4.75 10.11 -4.12
N THR A 66 3.69 9.32 -4.05
CA THR A 66 3.70 7.88 -3.69
C THR A 66 3.59 6.97 -4.91
N PHE A 67 3.53 7.54 -6.12
CA PHE A 67 3.51 6.78 -7.37
C PHE A 67 4.84 6.09 -7.64
N GLU A 68 4.80 4.79 -7.92
CA GLU A 68 5.94 4.01 -8.42
C GLU A 68 5.47 3.07 -9.54
N PRO A 69 6.03 3.13 -10.76
CA PRO A 69 5.72 2.16 -11.80
C PRO A 69 6.32 0.78 -11.49
N GLU A 70 5.78 -0.30 -12.07
CA GLU A 70 6.42 -1.61 -12.00
C GLU A 70 7.73 -1.62 -12.82
N VAL A 71 8.87 -1.43 -12.17
CA VAL A 71 10.22 -1.34 -12.76
C VAL A 71 11.02 -2.65 -12.67
N ALA A 72 10.61 -3.56 -11.80
CA ALA A 72 11.25 -4.85 -11.53
C ALA A 72 10.20 -5.93 -11.20
N PRO A 73 10.54 -7.23 -11.34
CA PRO A 73 9.66 -8.32 -10.93
C PRO A 73 9.20 -8.18 -9.47
N VAL A 74 7.88 -8.27 -9.25
CA VAL A 74 7.26 -8.08 -7.94
C VAL A 74 7.41 -9.35 -7.09
N ARG A 75 7.93 -9.17 -5.87
CA ARG A 75 7.92 -10.17 -4.80
C ARG A 75 6.73 -9.87 -3.88
N TYR A 76 5.70 -10.69 -3.96
CA TYR A 76 4.53 -10.54 -3.11
C TYR A 76 4.78 -10.98 -1.67
N GLY A 77 4.01 -10.41 -0.76
CA GLY A 77 4.01 -10.78 0.65
C GLY A 77 4.11 -9.56 1.55
N LEU A 78 4.19 -9.82 2.86
CA LEU A 78 4.43 -8.79 3.86
C LEU A 78 5.95 -8.65 4.08
N LEU A 79 6.41 -7.44 4.38
CA LEU A 79 7.80 -7.22 4.81
C LEU A 79 8.17 -8.05 6.03
N THR A 80 7.21 -8.18 6.97
CA THR A 80 7.31 -9.07 8.14
C THR A 80 6.15 -10.04 8.09
N ASN A 81 6.44 -11.33 7.90
CA ASN A 81 5.40 -12.35 7.82
C ASN A 81 4.67 -12.52 9.15
N ILE A 82 3.36 -12.71 9.05
CA ILE A 82 2.49 -13.03 10.18
C ILE A 82 2.49 -14.55 10.36
N ASN A 83 3.19 -15.05 11.38
CA ASN A 83 3.34 -16.48 11.65
C ASN A 83 2.17 -17.05 12.48
N THR A 84 0.92 -16.85 12.02
CA THR A 84 -0.28 -17.38 12.69
C THR A 84 -1.41 -17.58 11.68
N TYR A 85 -2.25 -18.59 11.93
CA TYR A 85 -3.47 -18.87 11.14
C TYR A 85 -4.75 -18.33 11.80
N ASN A 86 -4.65 -17.71 12.98
CA ASN A 86 -5.82 -17.11 13.63
C ASN A 86 -6.27 -15.83 12.88
N PRO A 87 -7.51 -15.80 12.33
CA PRO A 87 -7.97 -14.69 11.48
C PRO A 87 -8.12 -13.38 12.23
N LEU A 88 -8.48 -13.42 13.52
CA LEU A 88 -8.57 -12.21 14.35
C LEU A 88 -7.18 -11.61 14.56
N ARG A 89 -6.15 -12.44 14.79
CA ARG A 89 -4.78 -11.92 14.89
C ARG A 89 -4.31 -11.34 13.56
N ILE A 90 -4.59 -11.99 12.44
CA ILE A 90 -4.21 -11.46 11.11
C ILE A 90 -4.87 -10.09 10.90
N ALA A 91 -6.18 -9.97 11.13
CA ALA A 91 -6.93 -8.74 10.90
C ALA A 91 -6.53 -7.57 11.83
N PHE A 92 -6.23 -7.86 13.11
CA PHE A 92 -6.03 -6.82 14.14
C PHE A 92 -4.58 -6.62 14.58
N SER A 93 -3.62 -7.45 14.14
CA SER A 93 -2.22 -7.36 14.60
C SER A 93 -1.57 -6.03 14.29
N GLU A 94 -1.75 -5.50 13.09
CA GLU A 94 -1.18 -4.21 12.68
C GLU A 94 -1.83 -3.02 13.41
N TRP A 95 -3.13 -3.08 13.68
CA TRP A 95 -3.80 -2.10 14.54
C TRP A 95 -3.20 -2.08 15.94
N VAL A 96 -3.01 -3.26 16.53
CA VAL A 96 -2.36 -3.39 17.84
C VAL A 96 -0.93 -2.87 17.81
N ARG A 97 -0.15 -3.12 16.75
CA ARG A 97 1.21 -2.55 16.58
C ARG A 97 1.16 -1.02 16.53
N LEU A 98 0.27 -0.46 15.73
CA LEU A 98 0.08 0.99 15.62
C LEU A 98 -0.24 1.66 16.97
N PHE A 99 -1.06 1.02 17.81
CA PHE A 99 -1.40 1.54 19.14
C PHE A 99 -0.33 1.24 20.21
N LYS A 100 0.53 0.23 19.98
CA LYS A 100 1.61 -0.15 20.90
C LYS A 100 2.92 0.57 20.63
N ASP A 101 3.18 0.98 19.39
CA ASP A 101 4.27 1.90 19.06
C ASP A 101 3.98 3.18 19.85
N PRO A 102 4.72 3.44 20.94
CA PRO A 102 4.31 4.47 21.86
C PRO A 102 4.34 5.82 21.13
N LEU A 103 3.36 6.66 21.46
CA LEU A 103 3.30 8.10 21.17
C LEU A 103 4.53 8.90 21.70
N GLN A 104 5.66 8.24 21.96
CA GLN A 104 6.87 8.76 22.60
C GLN A 104 7.82 9.51 21.65
N ALA A 105 7.59 9.52 20.33
CA ALA A 105 8.56 10.06 19.37
C ALA A 105 8.01 11.12 18.39
N VAL A 106 6.85 11.72 18.66
CA VAL A 106 6.20 12.66 17.72
C VAL A 106 6.06 14.06 18.30
N SER A 107 7.03 14.93 17.98
CA SER A 107 6.81 16.38 18.03
C SER A 107 5.60 16.77 17.17
N PHE A 108 4.94 17.90 17.46
CA PHE A 108 3.84 18.43 16.63
C PHE A 108 4.20 18.54 15.13
N LYS A 109 5.49 18.75 14.83
CA LYS A 109 6.02 18.75 13.46
C LYS A 109 6.00 17.36 12.81
N GLN A 110 6.29 16.30 13.56
CA GLN A 110 6.21 14.91 13.09
C GLN A 110 4.75 14.44 12.97
N LEU A 111 3.85 14.91 13.86
CA LEU A 111 2.40 14.71 13.73
C LEU A 111 1.83 15.32 12.44
N GLY A 112 2.22 16.55 12.11
CA GLY A 112 1.84 17.17 10.83
C GLY A 112 2.43 16.47 9.61
N GLN A 113 3.60 15.84 9.75
CA GLN A 113 4.23 15.05 8.69
C GLN A 113 3.62 13.65 8.54
N LEU A 114 3.11 13.03 9.61
CA LEU A 114 2.40 11.75 9.58
C LEU A 114 1.11 11.80 8.73
N GLY A 115 0.45 12.96 8.67
CA GLY A 115 -0.74 13.14 7.84
C GLY A 115 -0.44 13.36 6.34
N LEU A 116 0.81 13.67 5.98
CA LEU A 116 1.20 14.09 4.62
C LEU A 116 2.30 13.24 4.01
N ARG A 117 2.95 12.38 4.79
CA ARG A 117 4.00 11.47 4.32
C ARG A 117 3.52 10.04 4.52
N PRO A 118 3.80 9.14 3.56
CA PRO A 118 3.61 7.73 3.80
C PRO A 118 4.36 7.33 5.08
N PRO A 119 3.84 6.36 5.86
CA PRO A 119 4.59 5.79 6.98
C PRO A 119 5.95 5.41 6.41
N ARG A 120 7.03 6.06 6.86
CA ARG A 120 8.34 5.51 6.51
C ARG A 120 8.40 4.19 7.23
N SER A 121 8.75 3.14 6.51
CA SER A 121 9.30 1.93 7.12
C SER A 121 10.16 2.37 8.30
N GLN A 122 9.73 1.98 9.51
CA GLN A 122 10.61 1.89 10.65
C GLN A 122 11.90 1.25 10.12
N PRO A 123 13.10 1.75 10.47
CA PRO A 123 14.30 0.99 10.15
C PRO A 123 14.01 -0.44 10.60
N VAL A 124 14.15 -1.39 9.67
CA VAL A 124 14.02 -2.81 9.97
C VAL A 124 14.78 -2.97 11.27
N LEU A 125 14.06 -3.29 12.37
CA LEU A 125 14.73 -3.69 13.59
C LEU A 125 15.43 -4.98 13.18
N SER A 126 16.66 -4.82 12.69
CA SER A 126 17.66 -5.85 12.67
C SER A 126 17.68 -6.35 14.11
N ASP A 127 17.44 -7.65 14.23
CA ASP A 127 17.69 -8.43 15.43
C ASP A 127 16.57 -8.39 16.47
N VAL A 128 15.63 -9.33 16.30
CA VAL A 128 15.17 -10.14 17.42
C VAL A 128 15.31 -11.61 17.03
N ASN A 129 16.55 -12.09 17.10
CA ASN A 129 16.85 -13.44 17.60
C ASN A 129 17.53 -13.26 18.95
#